data_AF-A0A9X2RR87-F1
#
_entry.id   AF-A0A9X2RR87-F1
#
_cell.length_a   1.000
_cell.length_b   1.000
_cell.length_c   1.000
_cell.angle_alpha   90.00
_cell.angle_beta   90.00
_cell.angle_gamma   90.00
#
_symmetry.space_group_name_H-M   'P 1'
#
loop_
_entity.id
_entity.type
_entity.pdbx_description
1 polymer ?
#
loop_
_entity_poly.entity_id
_entity_poly.type
_entity_poly.pdbx_seq_one_letter_code
_entity_poly.pdbx_strand_id
1 'polypeptide(L)'
;MDRILAGTAQHSNGALTIVALAAEADVPRNALTRRHLYLKNAFYAKVKERGQPTYAEARLRKQVGKLKTLWRKGQAELAALRCAVEALVRVGTN
;
A
#
# COMPACT_ATOMS: atom_id res chain seq x y z
N MET A 1 -11.29 -2.63 -6.05
CA MET A 1 -11.30 -3.95 -5.38
C MET A 1 -10.56 -5.01 -6.19
N ASP A 2 -10.79 -5.09 -7.50
CA ASP A 2 -10.28 -6.22 -8.29
C ASP A 2 -8.75 -6.29 -8.35
N ARG A 3 -8.04 -5.16 -8.38
CA ARG A 3 -6.57 -5.12 -8.30
C ARG A 3 -6.00 -5.79 -7.06
N ILE A 4 -6.56 -5.52 -5.88
CA ILE A 4 -6.04 -6.09 -4.63
C ILE A 4 -6.28 -7.60 -4.54
N LEU A 5 -7.44 -8.05 -5.05
CA LEU A 5 -7.77 -9.46 -5.18
C LEU A 5 -6.83 -10.15 -6.19
N ALA A 6 -6.58 -9.53 -7.34
CA ALA A 6 -5.67 -10.04 -8.38
C ALA A 6 -4.18 -10.01 -7.97
N GLY A 7 -3.82 -9.40 -6.83
CA GLY A 7 -2.43 -9.28 -6.41
C GLY A 7 -1.66 -8.13 -7.06
N THR A 8 -2.34 -7.27 -7.82
CA THR A 8 -1.79 -6.12 -8.54
C THR A 8 -2.09 -4.78 -7.84
N ALA A 9 -2.16 -4.80 -6.51
CA ALA A 9 -2.44 -3.62 -5.70
C ALA A 9 -1.42 -2.50 -5.97
N GLN A 10 -1.89 -1.27 -6.15
CA GLN A 10 -1.05 -0.12 -6.48
C GLN A 10 -0.82 0.74 -5.24
N HIS A 11 -1.89 1.23 -4.64
CA HIS A 11 -1.85 2.19 -3.53
C HIS A 11 -1.67 1.48 -2.17
N SER A 12 -2.09 0.22 -2.06
CA SER A 12 -1.94 -0.55 -0.84
C SER A 12 -0.72 -1.48 -0.84
N ASN A 13 -0.48 -2.11 0.31
CA ASN A 13 0.50 -3.17 0.49
C ASN A 13 0.02 -4.54 -0.06
N GLY A 14 -1.17 -4.61 -0.66
CA GLY A 14 -1.71 -5.82 -1.26
C GLY A 14 -2.19 -6.89 -0.29
N ALA A 15 -2.25 -6.61 1.01
CA ALA A 15 -2.82 -7.54 1.99
C ALA A 15 -4.32 -7.72 1.76
N LEU A 16 -4.87 -8.91 1.98
CA LEU A 16 -6.32 -9.16 1.84
C LEU A 16 -7.07 -8.74 3.11
N THR A 17 -6.90 -7.47 3.50
CA THR A 17 -7.50 -6.89 4.70
C THR A 17 -8.29 -5.63 4.35
N ILE A 18 -9.24 -5.26 5.22
CA ILE A 18 -10.02 -4.03 5.03
C ILE A 18 -9.18 -2.76 5.07
N VAL A 19 -8.08 -2.75 5.83
CA VAL A 19 -7.15 -1.62 5.85
C VAL A 19 -6.50 -1.44 4.49
N ALA A 20 -6.04 -2.53 3.88
CA ALA A 20 -5.42 -2.50 2.57
C ALA A 20 -6.44 -2.20 1.45
N LEU A 21 -7.67 -2.71 1.56
CA LEU A 21 -8.75 -2.33 0.64
C LEU A 21 -9.06 -0.83 0.73
N ALA A 22 -9.14 -0.27 1.93
CA ALA A 22 -9.38 1.15 2.16
C ALA A 22 -8.27 2.01 1.52
N ALA A 23 -7.00 1.64 1.76
CA ALA A 23 -5.86 2.28 1.13
C ALA A 23 -5.86 2.13 -0.40
N GLU A 24 -6.28 0.97 -0.93
CA GLU A 24 -6.35 0.75 -2.38
C GLU A 24 -7.44 1.58 -3.06
N ALA A 25 -8.55 1.80 -2.36
CA ALA A 25 -9.71 2.56 -2.82
C ALA A 25 -9.65 4.05 -2.47
N ASP A 26 -8.56 4.50 -1.83
CA ASP A 26 -8.37 5.88 -1.34
C ASP A 26 -9.53 6.40 -0.50
N VAL A 27 -10.00 5.57 0.44
CA VAL A 27 -11.08 5.93 1.38
C VAL A 27 -10.66 5.64 2.81
N PRO A 28 -11.19 6.39 3.80
CA PRO A 28 -10.94 6.05 5.19
C PRO A 28 -11.57 4.70 5.54
N ARG A 29 -10.86 3.89 6.34
CA ARG A 29 -11.34 2.57 6.82
C ARG A 29 -12.77 2.64 7.37
N ASN A 30 -13.10 3.70 8.10
CA ASN A 30 -14.40 3.90 8.73
C ASN A 30 -15.54 4.01 7.71
N ALA A 31 -15.27 4.47 6.48
CA ALA A 31 -16.25 4.46 5.41
C ALA A 31 -16.66 3.02 5.07
N LEU A 32 -15.72 2.08 5.02
CA LEU A 32 -16.00 0.66 4.75
C LEU A 32 -16.68 -0.07 5.92
N THR A 33 -16.48 0.38 7.15
CA THR A 33 -17.09 -0.27 8.33
C THR A 33 -18.43 0.33 8.74
N ARG A 34 -18.74 1.57 8.35
CA ARG A 34 -19.99 2.27 8.74
C ARG A 34 -20.93 2.59 7.58
N ARG A 35 -20.40 2.94 6.39
CA ARG A 35 -21.20 3.44 5.25
C ARG A 35 -21.28 2.45 4.10
N HIS A 36 -20.20 1.73 3.83
CA HIS A 36 -20.06 0.80 2.71
C HIS A 36 -19.92 -0.65 3.20
N LEU A 37 -20.82 -1.07 4.08
CA LEU A 37 -20.87 -2.43 4.61
C LEU A 37 -21.00 -3.48 3.50
N TYR A 38 -21.76 -3.18 2.44
CA TYR A 38 -21.88 -4.05 1.27
C TYR A 38 -20.52 -4.34 0.63
N LEU A 39 -19.67 -3.31 0.47
CA LEU A 39 -18.36 -3.44 -0.14
C LEU A 39 -17.42 -4.25 0.75
N LYS A 40 -17.47 -4.02 2.06
CA LYS A 40 -16.75 -4.83 3.06
C LYS A 40 -17.15 -6.30 2.96
N ASN A 41 -18.45 -6.58 2.92
CA ASN A 41 -18.99 -7.93 2.90
C ASN A 41 -18.67 -8.64 1.58
N ALA A 42 -18.86 -7.97 0.44
CA ALA A 42 -18.50 -8.49 -0.88
C ALA A 42 -17.00 -8.80 -0.99
N PHE A 43 -16.15 -7.94 -0.42
CA PHE A 43 -14.71 -8.19 -0.38
C PHE A 43 -14.38 -9.46 0.41
N TYR A 44 -14.90 -9.62 1.62
CA TYR A 44 -14.65 -10.82 2.41
C TYR A 44 -15.27 -12.07 1.81
N ALA A 45 -16.42 -11.97 1.15
CA ALA A 45 -17.01 -13.07 0.39
C ALA A 45 -16.04 -13.55 -0.71
N LYS A 46 -15.53 -12.63 -1.55
CA LYS A 46 -14.55 -12.97 -2.58
C LYS A 46 -13.23 -13.51 -2.03
N VAL A 47 -12.75 -13.00 -0.90
CA VAL A 47 -11.56 -13.54 -0.22
C VAL A 47 -11.82 -14.97 0.26
N LYS A 48 -13.01 -15.26 0.79
CA LYS A 48 -13.40 -16.60 1.24
C LYS A 48 -13.56 -17.57 0.06
N GLU A 49 -14.19 -17.14 -1.04
CA GLU A 49 -14.37 -17.93 -2.27
C GLU A 49 -13.05 -18.35 -2.89
N ARG A 50 -12.02 -17.49 -2.83
CA ARG A 50 -10.66 -17.84 -3.28
C ARG A 50 -9.97 -18.88 -2.40
N GLY A 51 -10.49 -19.15 -1.20
CA GLY A 51 -9.83 -19.97 -0.20
C GLY A 51 -8.75 -19.20 0.57
N GLN A 52 -8.18 -19.86 1.58
CA GLN A 52 -7.10 -19.28 2.37
C GLN A 52 -5.85 -19.09 1.48
N PRO A 53 -5.19 -17.93 1.53
CA PRO A 53 -3.94 -17.75 0.81
C PRO A 53 -2.92 -18.78 1.29
N THR A 54 -2.18 -19.37 0.36
CA THR A 54 -1.09 -20.28 0.71
C THR A 54 -0.03 -19.53 1.54
N TYR A 55 0.75 -20.26 2.34
CA TYR A 55 1.86 -19.65 3.08
C TYR A 55 2.82 -18.88 2.16
N ALA A 56 3.07 -19.40 0.95
CA ALA A 56 3.89 -18.75 -0.06
C ALA A 56 3.29 -17.42 -0.52
N GLU A 57 1.98 -17.38 -0.83
CA GLU A 57 1.29 -16.15 -1.21
C GLU A 57 1.31 -15.11 -0.09
N ALA A 58 1.01 -15.53 1.15
CA ALA A 58 1.04 -14.65 2.30
C ALA A 58 2.44 -14.04 2.53
N ARG A 59 3.48 -14.87 2.39
CA ARG A 59 4.88 -14.42 2.48
C ARG A 59 5.24 -13.44 1.36
N LEU A 60 4.85 -13.73 0.13
CA LEU A 60 5.11 -12.86 -1.02
C LEU A 60 4.44 -11.49 -0.85
N ARG A 61 3.16 -11.45 -0.47
CA ARG A 61 2.45 -10.18 -0.20
C ARG A 61 3.14 -9.37 0.92
N LYS A 62 3.63 -10.04 1.97
CA LYS A 62 4.41 -9.39 3.04
C LYS A 62 5.73 -8.81 2.50
N GLN A 63 6.45 -9.54 1.65
CA GLN A 63 7.70 -9.08 1.04
C GLN A 63 7.46 -7.89 0.11
N VAL A 64 6.43 -7.93 -0.74
CA VAL A 64 6.02 -6.81 -1.61
C VAL A 64 5.70 -5.57 -0.78
N GLY A 65 4.94 -5.73 0.32
CA GLY A 65 4.65 -4.62 1.24
C GLY A 65 5.91 -3.99 1.86
N LYS A 66 6.88 -4.83 2.27
CA LYS A 66 8.17 -4.37 2.81
C LYS A 66 8.98 -3.62 1.75
N LEU A 67 9.10 -4.17 0.54
CA LEU A 67 9.83 -3.57 -0.57
C LEU A 67 9.25 -2.21 -0.95
N LYS A 68 7.92 -2.09 -1.09
CA LYS A 68 7.27 -0.80 -1.35
C LYS A 68 7.56 0.25 -0.28
N THR A 69 7.57 -0.18 0.99
CA THR A 69 7.86 0.73 2.11
C THR A 69 9.30 1.23 2.07
N LEU A 70 10.25 0.32 1.85
CA LEU A 70 11.67 0.68 1.73
C LEU A 70 11.91 1.59 0.53
N TRP A 71 11.28 1.29 -0.62
CA TRP A 71 11.39 2.13 -1.80
C TRP A 71 10.91 3.56 -1.56
N ARG A 72 9.75 3.74 -0.91
CA ARG A 72 9.25 5.08 -0.55
C ARG A 72 10.18 5.82 0.39
N LYS A 73 10.75 5.14 1.39
CA LYS A 73 11.74 5.75 2.29
C LYS A 73 12.99 6.20 1.54
N GLY A 74 13.55 5.34 0.70
CA GLY A 74 14.72 5.68 -0.12
C GLY A 74 14.47 6.85 -1.07
N GLN A 75 13.29 6.93 -1.69
CA GLN A 75 12.92 8.09 -2.51
C GLN A 75 12.84 9.39 -1.71
N ALA A 76 12.27 9.34 -0.50
CA ALA A 76 12.20 10.51 0.37
C ALA A 76 13.59 10.96 0.84
N GLU A 77 14.46 10.02 1.21
CA GLU A 77 15.85 10.30 1.57
C GLU A 77 16.62 10.91 0.40
N LEU A 78 16.53 10.33 -0.80
CA LEU A 78 17.18 10.89 -2.00
C LEU A 78 16.70 12.32 -2.31
N ALA A 79 15.40 12.59 -2.17
CA ALA A 79 14.86 13.93 -2.34
C ALA A 79 15.42 14.91 -1.30
N ALA A 80 15.49 14.51 -0.03
CA ALA A 80 16.06 15.33 1.04
C ALA A 80 17.54 15.61 0.83
N LEU A 81 18.34 14.61 0.43
CA LEU A 81 19.76 14.78 0.12
C LEU A 81 19.97 15.74 -1.06
N ARG A 82 19.17 15.62 -2.13
CA ARG A 82 19.24 16.53 -3.28
C ARG A 82 18.99 17.98 -2.86
N CYS A 83 17.93 18.23 -2.08
CA CYS A 83 17.65 19.56 -1.54
C CYS A 83 18.79 20.09 -0.67
N ALA A 84 19.39 19.23 0.17
CA ALA A 84 20.49 19.63 1.04
C ALA A 84 21.76 19.99 0.25
N VAL A 85 22.10 19.21 -0.78
CA VAL A 85 23.23 19.50 -1.67
C VAL A 85 23.01 20.81 -2.43
N GLU A 86 21.82 21.03 -2.99
CA GLU A 86 21.46 22.27 -3.68
C GLU A 86 21.59 23.49 -2.76
N ALA A 87 21.14 23.38 -1.51
CA ALA A 87 21.28 24.44 -0.52
C ALA A 87 22.75 24.74 -0.19
N LEU A 88 23.59 23.72 -0.04
CA LEU A 88 25.02 23.88 0.24
C LEU A 88 25.77 24.55 -0.92
N VAL A 89 25.50 24.13 -2.17
CA VAL A 89 26.11 24.73 -3.36
C VAL A 89 25.74 26.21 -3.47
N ARG A 90 24.50 26.58 -3.14
CA ARG A 90 24.04 27.98 -3.15
C ARG A 90 24.71 28.85 -2.09
N VAL A 91 25.04 28.29 -0.92
CA VAL A 91 25.76 29.01 0.14
C VAL A 91 27.24 29.18 -0.19
N GLY A 92 27.87 28.20 -0.84
CA GLY A 92 29.30 28.23 -1.18
C GLY A 92 29.66 29.03 -2.44
N THR A 93 28.67 29.58 -3.16
CA THR A 93 28.86 30.37 -4.39
C THR A 93 28.53 31.86 -4.22
N ASN A 94 28.15 32.28 -3.01
CA ASN A 94 28.05 33.68 -2.57
C ASN A 94 29.24 34.03 -1.66
#